data_AF-A0A9E0UZ10-F1
#
_entry.id   AF-A0A9E0UZ10-F1
#
_cell.length_a   1.000
_cell.length_b   1.000
_cell.length_c   1.000
_cell.angle_alpha   90.00
_cell.angle_beta   90.00
_cell.angle_gamma   90.00
#
_symmetry.space_group_name_H-M   'P 1'
#
loop_
_entity.id
_entity.type
_entity.pdbx_description
1 polymer ?
#
loop_
_entity_poly.entity_id
_entity_poly.type
_entity_poly.pdbx_seq_one_letter_code
_entity_poly.pdbx_strand_id
1 'polypeptide(L)' 'SGIRVGTPAITTRGLKEAECRQIAVLIDAAITRADDASELDRIRFQVNGMMRLRPLFAW' A
#
# COMPACT_ATOMS: atom_id res chain seq x y z
N SER A 1 -1.46 7.58 -20.49
CA SER A 1 -2.06 6.60 -19.58
C SER A 1 -1.87 7.04 -18.14
N GLY A 2 -2.87 6.85 -17.27
CA GLY A 2 -2.81 7.25 -15.85
C GLY A 2 -3.58 6.28 -14.95
N ILE A 3 -3.37 6.39 -13.63
CA ILE A 3 -4.00 5.54 -12.61
C ILE A 3 -4.86 6.42 -11.70
N ARG A 4 -6.06 5.95 -11.37
CA ARG A 4 -6.94 6.60 -10.37
C ARG A 4 -6.77 5.92 -9.01
N VAL A 5 -6.52 6.71 -7.97
CA VAL A 5 -6.34 6.23 -6.60
C VAL A 5 -7.54 6.63 -5.74
N GLY A 6 -8.03 5.73 -4.90
CA GLY A 6 -9.12 5.98 -3.96
C GLY A 6 -8.88 5.29 -2.62
N THR A 7 -9.29 5.95 -1.54
CA THR A 7 -9.11 5.49 -0.15
C THR A 7 -10.25 4.65 0.47
N PRO A 8 -11.49 4.55 -0.06
CA PRO A 8 -12.59 3.90 0.66
C PRO A 8 -12.30 2.49 1.19
N ALA A 9 -11.65 1.64 0.39
CA ALA A 9 -11.38 0.25 0.78
C ALA A 9 -10.36 0.11 1.91
N ILE A 10 -9.42 1.06 2.04
CA ILE A 10 -8.40 1.01 3.09
C ILE A 10 -8.89 1.71 4.37
N THR A 11 -9.70 2.77 4.25
CA THR A 11 -10.26 3.46 5.41
C THR A 11 -11.32 2.63 6.13
N THR A 12 -12.09 1.81 5.43
CA THR A 12 -12.98 0.81 6.06
C THR A 12 -12.22 -0.25 6.84
N ARG A 13 -10.93 -0.48 6.51
CA ARG A 13 -10.01 -1.37 7.22
C ARG A 13 -9.19 -0.67 8.31
N GLY A 14 -9.56 0.56 8.66
CA GLY A 14 -8.97 1.31 9.77
C GLY A 14 -7.71 2.11 9.44
N LEU A 15 -7.31 2.23 8.17
CA LEU A 15 -6.19 3.09 7.80
C LEU A 15 -6.52 4.56 7.97
N LYS A 16 -5.51 5.34 8.37
CA LYS A 16 -5.61 6.78 8.61
C LYS A 16 -4.58 7.54 7.76
N GLU A 17 -4.50 8.84 7.95
CA GLU A 17 -3.69 9.77 7.16
C GLU A 17 -2.20 9.45 7.21
N ALA A 18 -1.71 8.89 8.33
CA ALA A 18 -0.32 8.48 8.47
C ALA A 18 0.01 7.31 7.54
N GLU A 19 -0.84 6.28 7.49
CA GLU A 19 -0.63 5.15 6.58
C GLU A 19 -0.89 5.51 5.13
N CYS A 20 -1.85 6.40 4.85
CA CYS A 20 -2.04 6.91 3.49
C CYS A 20 -0.79 7.61 2.96
N ARG A 21 -0.09 8.39 3.79
CA ARG A 21 1.21 8.99 3.43
C ARG A 21 2.26 7.93 3.14
N GLN A 22 2.37 6.91 4.00
CA GLN A 22 3.30 5.81 3.77
C GLN A 22 2.98 5.05 2.48
N ILE A 23 1.70 4.77 2.20
CA ILE A 23 1.26 4.12 0.96
C ILE A 23 1.63 4.96 -0.27
N ALA A 24 1.47 6.29 -0.22
CA ALA A 24 1.87 7.16 -1.32
C ALA A 24 3.37 7.07 -1.63
N VAL A 25 4.21 7.02 -0.59
CA VAL A 25 5.67 6.81 -0.74
C VAL A 25 5.99 5.44 -1.35
N LEU A 26 5.27 4.39 -0.94
CA LEU A 26 5.45 3.05 -1.50
C LEU A 26 5.01 2.97 -2.97
N ILE A 27 3.93 3.67 -3.34
CA ILE A 27 3.47 3.77 -4.74
C ILE A 27 4.53 4.49 -5.59
N ASP A 28 5.06 5.61 -5.11
CA ASP A 28 6.11 6.37 -5.81
C ASP A 28 7.37 5.52 -6.03
N ALA A 29 7.81 4.79 -4.99
CA ALA A 29 8.95 3.88 -5.09
C ALA A 29 8.71 2.76 -6.11
N ALA A 30 7.51 2.14 -6.09
CA ALA A 30 7.16 1.06 -7.01
C ALA A 30 7.11 1.53 -8.47
N ILE A 31 6.64 2.76 -8.73
CA ILE A 31 6.62 3.34 -10.07
C ILE A 31 8.05 3.67 -10.53
N THR A 32 8.86 4.28 -9.65
CA THR A 32 10.23 4.71 -9.97
C THR A 32 11.20 3.55 -10.15
N ARG A 33 10.95 2.41 -9.48
CA ARG A 33 11.80 1.19 -9.50
C ARG A 33 11.06 0.00 -10.09
N ALA A 34 10.23 0.23 -11.09
CA ALA A 34 9.33 -0.78 -11.64
C ALA A 34 10.05 -1.99 -12.30
N ASP A 35 11.32 -1.85 -12.65
CA ASP A 35 12.18 -2.88 -13.22
C ASP A 35 13.07 -3.59 -12.17
N ASP A 36 13.06 -3.14 -10.91
CA ASP A 36 13.81 -3.74 -9.82
C ASP A 36 12.94 -4.72 -9.04
N ALA A 37 13.02 -6.00 -9.41
CA ALA A 37 12.27 -7.08 -8.76
C ALA A 37 12.54 -7.17 -7.25
N SER A 38 13.76 -6.86 -6.80
CA SER A 38 14.13 -6.94 -5.37
C SER A 38 13.44 -5.83 -4.57
N GLU A 39 13.39 -4.62 -5.12
CA GLU A 39 12.68 -3.50 -4.49
C GLU A 39 11.17 -3.74 -4.47
N LEU A 40 10.59 -4.31 -5.54
CA LEU A 40 9.18 -4.67 -5.56
C LEU A 40 8.83 -5.74 -4.51
N ASP A 41 9.69 -6.73 -4.29
CA ASP A 41 9.52 -7.72 -3.23
C ASP A 41 9.62 -7.10 -1.83
N ARG A 42 10.54 -6.15 -1.63
CA ARG A 42 10.64 -5.38 -0.38
C ARG A 42 9.37 -4.57 -0.11
N ILE A 43 8.86 -3.87 -1.12
CA ILE A 43 7.60 -3.11 -1.02
C ILE A 43 6.44 -4.04 -0.69
N ARG A 44 6.34 -5.20 -1.36
CA ARG A 44 5.31 -6.22 -1.06
C ARG A 44 5.38 -6.65 0.41
N PHE A 45 6.57 -6.94 0.93
CA PHE A 45 6.74 -7.32 2.33
C PHE A 45 6.25 -6.23 3.30
N GLN A 46 6.59 -4.96 3.03
CA GLN A 46 6.14 -3.83 3.85
C GLN A 46 4.62 -3.65 3.83
N VAL A 47 3.99 -3.75 2.64
CA VAL A 47 2.53 -3.69 2.50
C VAL A 47 1.85 -4.82 3.27
N ASN A 48 2.34 -6.05 3.14
CA ASN A 48 1.78 -7.20 3.85
C ASN A 48 1.92 -7.04 5.37
N GLY A 49 3.06 -6.55 5.86
CA GLY A 49 3.26 -6.25 7.27
C GLY A 49 2.25 -5.22 7.80
N MET A 50 2.05 -4.13 7.06
CA MET A 50 1.11 -3.06 7.40
C MET A 50 -0.34 -3.54 7.46
N MET A 51 -0.73 -4.47 6.58
CA MET A 51 -2.11 -4.93 6.46
C MET A 51 -2.42 -6.19 7.28
N ARG A 52 -1.41 -6.86 7.85
CA ARG A 52 -1.54 -8.15 8.56
C ARG A 52 -2.59 -8.13 9.68
N LEU A 53 -2.71 -7.04 10.41
CA LEU A 53 -3.65 -6.90 11.53
C LEU A 53 -4.96 -6.19 11.14
N ARG A 54 -5.19 -5.98 9.84
CA ARG A 54 -6.32 -5.21 9.30
C ARG A 54 -7.13 -6.08 8.33
N PRO A 55 -7.84 -7.11 8.84
CA PRO A 55 -8.61 -8.01 7.99
C PRO A 55 -9.68 -7.23 7.22
N LEU A 56 -10.02 -7.72 6.02
CA LEU A 56 -11.11 -7.12 5.23
C LEU A 56 -12.48 -7.41 5.85
N PHE A 57 -12.62 -8.58 6.49
CA PHE A 57 -13.80 -8.99 7.24
C PHE A 57 -13.34 -9.48 8.61
N ALA A 58 -13.76 -8.79 9.66
CA ALA A 58 -13.80 -9.33 11.02
C ALA A 58 -15.29 -9.59 11.27
N TRP A 59 -15.63 -10.87 11.40
CA TRP A 59 -16.94 -11.49 11.62
C TRP A 59 -18.07 -10.58 12.12
#